data_AF-A0A6C0K977-F1
#
_entry.id   AF-A0A6C0K977-F1
#
_cell.length_a   1.000
_cell.length_b   1.000
_cell.length_c   1.000
_cell.angle_alpha   90.00
_cell.angle_beta   90.00
_cell.angle_gamma   90.00
#
_symmetry.space_group_name_H-M   'P 1'
#
loop_
_entity.id
_entity.type
_entity.pdbx_description
1 polymer ?
#
loop_
_entity_poly.entity_id
_entity_poly.type
_entity_poly.pdbx_seq_one_letter_code
_entity_poly.pdbx_strand_id
1 'polypeptide(L)'
;MSLNLSNLFSKSIDVGEETIADNKKATATPAAATTNNDWWYPSKNGKRRIMLCGTYPIGASNGYSKVVYYISKYLGIYEDIELTVYGFQNIKCTDSYAVRNDIPASVKIHDAMATENPRRNGFGELEISKYLKENPQDIIIIFNDNVVSSALISNIMNECGTHKDKFKIISYMDQVYPYQKKEYIALLNTYADGIIAFTPYWMDIARKLGIKGSMPMYSFPHGFDTNVYYPIPTNIARTFFNYEDDAFMVLNLNRNQPRKCWDHTIIAWVEFVEQHYAVNVLNKRSNITTNKHTRRPVKLIIGTSIDAYWDLMDVLENEVKFRNVPFDYVKNTIIEVANPQQLSDKEINILYNCCDVGCNNCNGGGYELTVFECLALGKPQVSSFVGGIREYLTDNNSTPIRSTIYQYLDNKSTGIGGKAEITDPHDFAEAFWKYFSNPELANKHGTKGRENILKHYRWETLVAYFYNNVLKKL
;
A
#
# COMPACT_ATOMS: atom_id res chain seq x y z
N MET A 1 -18.84 27.15 -16.92
CA MET A 1 -19.59 26.42 -15.88
C MET A 1 -18.71 26.35 -14.64
N SER A 2 -19.03 27.12 -13.59
CA SER A 2 -18.27 27.09 -12.34
C SER A 2 -18.48 25.74 -11.65
N LEU A 3 -17.41 24.97 -11.46
CA LEU A 3 -17.44 23.78 -10.60
C LEU A 3 -17.76 24.22 -9.17
N ASN A 4 -18.95 23.84 -8.69
CA ASN A 4 -19.34 24.08 -7.30
C ASN A 4 -18.71 22.97 -6.42
N LEU A 5 -17.52 23.26 -5.89
CA LEU A 5 -16.62 22.34 -5.18
C LEU A 5 -17.17 21.78 -3.86
N SER A 6 -18.23 22.38 -3.30
CA SER A 6 -18.83 21.95 -2.03
C SER A 6 -19.45 20.55 -2.07
N ASN A 7 -19.78 20.03 -3.25
CA ASN A 7 -20.39 18.71 -3.40
C ASN A 7 -19.40 17.54 -3.34
N LEU A 8 -18.08 17.79 -3.34
CA LEU A 8 -17.08 16.72 -3.18
C LEU A 8 -16.86 16.29 -1.72
N PHE A 9 -17.28 17.11 -0.75
CA PHE A 9 -16.84 16.99 0.64
C PHE A 9 -17.93 16.51 1.62
N SER A 10 -19.13 16.13 1.14
CA SER A 10 -20.23 15.82 2.06
C SER A 10 -20.24 14.39 2.62
N LYS A 11 -19.31 13.51 2.23
CA LYS A 11 -19.17 12.15 2.80
C LYS A 11 -17.72 11.67 2.76
N SER A 12 -16.91 12.16 3.69
CA SER A 12 -15.64 11.53 4.06
C SER A 12 -15.92 10.16 4.68
N ILE A 13 -15.09 9.18 4.34
CA ILE A 13 -15.09 7.82 4.88
C ILE A 13 -14.68 7.89 6.36
N ASP A 14 -15.49 7.29 7.23
CA ASP A 14 -15.17 7.09 8.64
C ASP A 14 -13.95 6.16 8.77
N VAL A 15 -12.89 6.67 9.37
CA VAL A 15 -11.77 5.88 9.87
C VAL A 15 -11.55 6.27 11.33
N GLY A 16 -12.07 5.43 12.23
CA GLY A 16 -11.69 5.35 13.64
C GLY A 16 -12.30 6.40 14.56
N GLU A 17 -13.48 6.10 15.11
CA GLU A 17 -13.92 6.69 16.38
C GLU A 17 -12.99 6.24 17.51
N GLU A 18 -12.51 7.18 18.34
CA GLU A 18 -12.70 7.13 19.80
C GLU A 18 -12.12 8.37 20.51
N THR A 19 -13.02 8.99 21.29
CA THR A 19 -12.90 9.89 22.46
C THR A 19 -12.21 11.27 22.40
N ILE A 20 -13.06 12.28 22.62
CA ILE A 20 -12.81 13.69 22.92
C ILE A 20 -12.85 13.90 24.44
N ALA A 21 -11.96 14.75 24.97
CA ALA A 21 -12.23 15.53 26.18
C ALA A 21 -11.55 16.92 26.10
N ASP A 22 -12.35 17.95 26.39
CA ASP A 22 -12.08 19.39 26.25
C ASP A 22 -10.96 19.95 27.14
N ASN A 23 -10.31 21.03 26.68
CA ASN A 23 -10.07 22.20 27.53
C ASN A 23 -9.79 23.51 26.76
N LYS A 24 -10.21 24.62 27.39
CA LYS A 24 -10.49 25.96 26.84
C LYS A 24 -9.27 26.88 26.62
N LYS A 25 -9.40 27.68 25.55
CA LYS A 25 -9.04 29.12 25.31
C LYS A 25 -7.71 29.70 25.84
N ALA A 26 -6.95 30.29 24.91
CA ALA A 26 -6.41 31.64 25.05
C ALA A 26 -6.22 32.30 23.67
N THR A 27 -6.86 33.45 23.48
CA THR A 27 -6.71 34.37 22.33
C THR A 27 -5.51 35.28 22.54
N ALA A 28 -4.66 35.43 21.53
CA ALA A 28 -3.74 36.56 21.41
C ALA A 28 -3.54 36.94 19.94
N THR A 29 -3.95 38.15 19.59
CA THR A 29 -3.71 38.78 18.29
C THR A 29 -2.35 39.47 18.32
N PRO A 30 -1.45 39.28 17.34
CA PRO A 30 -0.34 40.20 17.12
C PRO A 30 -0.65 41.17 15.97
N ALA A 31 -0.12 42.37 16.16
CA ALA A 31 -0.27 43.54 15.31
C ALA A 31 0.35 43.35 13.91
N ALA A 32 -0.26 44.05 12.96
CA ALA A 32 0.16 44.13 11.57
C ALA A 32 1.55 44.79 11.42
N ALA A 33 2.44 44.09 10.72
CA ALA A 33 3.64 44.66 10.13
C ALA A 33 3.51 44.56 8.61
N THR A 34 3.45 45.71 7.94
CA THR A 34 3.43 45.84 6.49
C THR A 34 4.84 45.71 5.93
N THR A 35 5.14 44.61 5.23
CA THR A 35 6.32 44.50 4.37
C THR A 35 5.97 43.67 3.14
N ASN A 36 5.93 44.33 1.97
CA ASN A 36 5.97 43.75 0.62
C ASN A 36 5.34 42.33 0.41
N ASN A 37 4.03 42.26 0.65
CA ASN A 37 2.90 41.58 -0.02
C ASN A 37 3.03 40.40 -1.02
N ASP A 38 4.19 39.83 -1.33
CA ASP A 38 4.28 38.60 -2.13
C ASP A 38 4.74 37.42 -1.26
N TRP A 39 3.93 36.35 -1.23
CA TRP A 39 4.26 35.17 -0.41
C TRP A 39 5.36 34.33 -1.05
N TRP A 40 5.49 34.34 -2.38
CA TRP A 40 6.49 33.53 -3.05
C TRP A 40 7.78 34.31 -3.23
N TYR A 41 8.89 33.69 -2.84
CA TYR A 41 10.24 34.22 -3.03
C TYR A 41 11.18 33.13 -3.55
N PRO A 42 12.20 33.49 -4.34
CA PRO A 42 13.17 32.53 -4.87
C PRO A 42 14.02 31.92 -3.76
N SER A 43 14.58 30.74 -4.04
CA SER A 43 15.49 30.07 -3.12
C SER A 43 16.69 30.94 -2.75
N LYS A 44 16.98 31.05 -1.45
CA LYS A 44 18.06 31.92 -0.92
C LYS A 44 19.47 31.38 -1.21
N ASN A 45 19.60 30.08 -1.43
CA ASN A 45 20.88 29.40 -1.66
C ASN A 45 20.99 28.80 -3.07
N GLY A 46 20.05 29.14 -3.97
CA GLY A 46 20.02 28.65 -5.33
C GLY A 46 19.62 27.17 -5.48
N LYS A 47 19.41 26.44 -4.38
CA LYS A 47 18.95 25.05 -4.40
C LYS A 47 17.48 24.99 -4.76
N ARG A 48 17.07 23.91 -5.44
CA ARG A 48 15.68 23.68 -5.79
C ARG A 48 14.90 23.13 -4.59
N ARG A 49 13.83 23.81 -4.20
CA ARG A 49 12.99 23.44 -3.04
C ARG A 49 11.91 22.47 -3.47
N ILE A 50 11.91 21.29 -2.87
CA ILE A 50 11.00 20.20 -3.19
C ILE A 50 10.25 19.81 -1.92
N MET A 51 8.93 19.83 -2.01
CA MET A 51 8.06 19.31 -0.97
C MET A 51 7.45 17.98 -1.40
N LEU A 52 7.68 16.94 -0.61
CA LEU A 52 7.02 15.64 -0.73
C LEU A 52 5.91 15.57 0.33
N CYS A 53 4.66 15.63 -0.10
CA CYS A 53 3.51 15.43 0.78
C CYS A 53 3.18 13.93 0.80
N GLY A 54 3.16 13.33 1.98
CA GLY A 54 2.90 11.90 2.15
C GLY A 54 2.82 11.54 3.62
N THR A 55 2.46 10.30 3.96
CA THR A 55 2.40 9.87 5.36
C THR A 55 3.74 10.05 6.06
N TYR A 56 3.69 10.51 7.30
CA TYR A 56 4.85 10.82 8.14
C TYR A 56 5.84 9.64 8.12
N PRO A 57 7.12 9.87 7.79
CA PRO A 57 8.04 8.78 7.42
C PRO A 57 8.59 7.97 8.60
N ILE A 58 8.44 8.48 9.83
CA ILE A 58 9.04 7.89 11.03
C ILE A 58 7.90 7.40 11.95
N GLY A 59 7.94 6.15 12.41
CA GLY A 59 7.03 5.63 13.44
C GLY A 59 5.68 5.05 12.96
N ALA A 60 5.24 5.36 11.74
CA ALA A 60 4.02 4.80 11.15
C ALA A 60 4.33 3.55 10.30
N SER A 61 3.70 2.39 10.55
CA SER A 61 4.07 1.10 9.91
C SER A 61 3.42 0.83 8.54
N ASN A 62 2.71 1.79 7.95
CA ASN A 62 2.00 1.58 6.68
C ASN A 62 2.88 1.80 5.44
N GLY A 63 2.40 1.32 4.29
CA GLY A 63 3.13 1.41 3.01
C GLY A 63 3.48 2.83 2.56
N TYR A 64 2.58 3.81 2.74
CA TYR A 64 2.88 5.20 2.39
C TYR A 64 4.05 5.74 3.19
N SER A 65 4.07 5.52 4.50
CA SER A 65 5.16 5.94 5.38
C SER A 65 6.50 5.33 4.97
N LYS A 66 6.52 4.03 4.63
CA LYS A 66 7.74 3.36 4.14
C LYS A 66 8.28 4.03 2.87
N VAL A 67 7.42 4.28 1.88
CA VAL A 67 7.82 4.89 0.61
C VAL A 67 8.33 6.32 0.84
N VAL A 68 7.65 7.14 1.64
CA VAL A 68 8.10 8.51 1.97
C VAL A 68 9.45 8.47 2.67
N TYR A 69 9.65 7.53 3.60
CA TYR A 69 10.93 7.36 4.29
C TYR A 69 12.07 7.06 3.32
N TYR A 70 11.93 6.07 2.43
CA TYR A 70 13.02 5.69 1.52
C TYR A 70 13.29 6.76 0.46
N ILE A 71 12.26 7.43 -0.05
CA ILE A 71 12.46 8.60 -0.91
C ILE A 71 13.24 9.67 -0.14
N SER A 72 12.86 9.98 1.09
CA SER A 72 13.53 11.00 1.90
C SER A 72 14.98 10.66 2.20
N LYS A 73 15.24 9.40 2.56
CA LYS A 73 16.59 8.87 2.83
C LYS A 73 17.53 9.05 1.64
N TYR A 74 17.12 8.60 0.45
CA TYR A 74 18.00 8.57 -0.72
C TYR A 74 17.93 9.82 -1.59
N LEU A 75 16.85 10.62 -1.50
CA LEU A 75 16.75 11.91 -2.19
C LEU A 75 17.41 13.02 -1.37
N GLY A 76 17.35 12.94 -0.03
CA GLY A 76 17.93 13.94 0.86
C GLY A 76 19.46 14.09 0.81
N ILE A 77 20.16 13.18 0.12
CA ILE A 77 21.62 13.22 -0.05
C ILE A 77 22.07 14.19 -1.16
N TYR A 78 21.17 14.60 -2.06
CA TYR A 78 21.52 15.46 -3.19
C TYR A 78 21.64 16.92 -2.74
N GLU A 79 22.79 17.52 -2.99
CA GLU A 79 23.13 18.84 -2.44
C GLU A 79 22.50 20.02 -3.20
N ASP A 80 22.05 19.81 -4.44
CA ASP A 80 21.42 20.80 -5.31
C ASP A 80 19.93 21.02 -5.02
N ILE A 81 19.37 20.28 -4.05
CA ILE A 81 17.98 20.38 -3.63
C ILE A 81 17.83 20.66 -2.12
N GLU A 82 16.70 21.23 -1.75
CA GLU A 82 16.20 21.26 -0.38
C GLU A 82 14.93 20.41 -0.31
N LEU A 83 14.99 19.29 0.42
CA LEU A 83 13.85 18.40 0.57
C LEU A 83 13.08 18.74 1.85
N THR A 84 11.77 18.93 1.69
CA THR A 84 10.80 19.10 2.76
C THR A 84 9.78 17.96 2.67
N VAL A 85 9.48 17.29 3.77
CA VAL A 85 8.38 16.34 3.89
C VAL A 85 7.23 17.03 4.59
N TYR A 86 6.08 17.14 3.91
CA TYR A 86 4.82 17.53 4.54
C TYR A 86 4.12 16.25 5.00
N GLY A 87 4.43 15.83 6.23
CA GLY A 87 4.13 14.52 6.77
C GLY A 87 2.72 14.43 7.35
N PHE A 88 1.87 13.61 6.71
CA PHE A 88 0.51 13.35 7.17
C PHE A 88 0.48 12.32 8.30
N GLN A 89 -0.50 12.43 9.19
CA GLN A 89 -0.89 11.34 10.10
C GLN A 89 0.28 10.73 10.86
N ASN A 90 0.97 11.53 11.69
CA ASN A 90 2.02 11.05 12.59
C ASN A 90 1.43 10.20 13.74
N ILE A 91 0.84 9.06 13.38
CA ILE A 91 0.25 8.09 14.29
C ILE A 91 1.34 7.07 14.63
N LYS A 92 1.67 6.99 15.91
CA LYS A 92 2.68 6.05 16.42
C LYS A 92 2.05 4.67 16.53
N CYS A 93 2.44 3.74 15.67
CA CYS A 93 1.88 2.37 15.69
C CYS A 93 2.78 1.38 16.45
N THR A 94 4.09 1.62 16.51
CA THR A 94 5.09 0.72 17.10
C THR A 94 6.38 1.48 17.48
N ASP A 95 7.31 0.84 18.18
CA ASP A 95 8.71 1.30 18.38
C ASP A 95 9.55 1.29 17.09
N SER A 96 8.92 1.38 15.91
CA SER A 96 9.57 1.47 14.60
C SER A 96 10.50 2.67 14.43
N TYR A 97 10.50 3.62 15.39
CA TYR A 97 11.53 4.65 15.56
C TYR A 97 12.95 4.08 15.57
N ALA A 98 13.14 2.85 16.03
CA ALA A 98 14.46 2.22 16.10
C ALA A 98 15.03 1.81 14.73
N VAL A 99 14.18 1.66 13.69
CA VAL A 99 14.61 1.09 12.39
C VAL A 99 14.70 2.15 11.28
N ARG A 100 13.80 3.14 11.27
CA ARG A 100 13.73 4.17 10.23
C ARG A 100 14.15 5.54 10.75
N ASN A 101 15.45 5.71 11.02
CA ASN A 101 16.00 6.87 11.73
C ASN A 101 17.20 7.55 11.05
N ASP A 102 17.52 7.17 9.81
CA ASP A 102 18.69 7.64 9.06
C ASP A 102 18.31 8.53 7.86
N ILE A 103 17.18 9.24 7.93
CA ILE A 103 16.90 10.35 7.00
C ILE A 103 17.96 11.43 7.24
N PRO A 104 18.62 11.98 6.19
CA PRO A 104 19.59 13.05 6.34
C PRO A 104 19.03 14.24 7.13
N ALA A 105 19.81 14.78 8.07
CA ALA A 105 19.40 15.92 8.90
C ALA A 105 19.12 17.21 8.11
N SER A 106 19.56 17.28 6.84
CA SER A 106 19.21 18.34 5.88
C SER A 106 17.75 18.31 5.45
N VAL A 107 17.07 17.17 5.54
CA VAL A 107 15.65 17.02 5.19
C VAL A 107 14.78 17.61 6.28
N LYS A 108 13.93 18.57 5.91
CA LYS A 108 12.95 19.16 6.83
C LYS A 108 11.73 18.27 6.89
N ILE A 109 11.28 17.87 8.07
CA ILE A 109 10.05 17.08 8.25
C ILE A 109 9.05 17.92 9.02
N HIS A 110 7.96 18.29 8.37
CA HIS A 110 6.83 18.97 8.97
C HIS A 110 5.75 17.96 9.35
N ASP A 111 5.24 18.05 10.58
CA ASP A 111 4.13 17.23 11.06
C ASP A 111 2.80 17.97 10.83
N ALA A 112 2.12 17.61 9.73
CA ALA A 112 0.86 18.25 9.35
C ALA A 112 -0.23 18.01 10.39
N MET A 113 -0.23 16.83 11.04
CA MET A 113 -1.20 16.45 12.06
C MET A 113 -1.03 17.30 13.33
N ALA A 114 0.21 17.61 13.71
CA ALA A 114 0.50 18.44 14.88
C ALA A 114 0.05 19.90 14.71
N THR A 115 -0.02 20.40 13.47
CA THR A 115 -0.44 21.79 13.18
C THR A 115 -1.88 21.93 12.70
N GLU A 116 -2.60 20.82 12.52
CA GLU A 116 -4.00 20.80 12.11
C GLU A 116 -4.90 21.33 13.23
N ASN A 117 -5.59 22.46 13.00
CA ASN A 117 -6.36 23.13 14.04
C ASN A 117 -7.71 23.70 13.53
N PRO A 118 -8.87 23.18 13.99
CA PRO A 118 -9.00 22.01 14.86
C PRO A 118 -8.49 20.75 14.16
N ARG A 119 -8.06 19.75 14.95
CA ARG A 119 -7.63 18.46 14.44
C ARG A 119 -8.78 17.77 13.69
N ARG A 120 -8.47 17.23 12.51
CA ARG A 120 -9.37 16.50 11.62
C ARG A 120 -8.76 15.11 11.38
N ASN A 121 -8.32 14.82 10.16
CA ASN A 121 -7.82 13.51 9.75
C ASN A 121 -6.30 13.42 9.71
N GLY A 122 -5.59 14.50 10.06
CA GLY A 122 -4.13 14.58 10.10
C GLY A 122 -3.47 14.77 8.74
N PHE A 123 -4.22 15.15 7.69
CA PHE A 123 -3.66 15.44 6.37
C PHE A 123 -3.23 16.91 6.22
N GLY A 124 -3.76 17.81 7.06
CA GLY A 124 -3.38 19.23 7.04
C GLY A 124 -3.76 19.92 5.73
N GLU A 125 -4.86 19.50 5.10
CA GLU A 125 -5.29 19.99 3.79
C GLU A 125 -5.73 21.45 3.77
N LEU A 126 -6.13 22.00 4.92
CA LEU A 126 -6.47 23.41 5.08
C LEU A 126 -5.26 24.26 5.50
N GLU A 127 -4.23 23.65 6.06
CA GLU A 127 -3.04 24.31 6.60
C GLU A 127 -1.90 24.39 5.57
N ILE A 128 -1.92 23.53 4.53
CA ILE A 128 -0.83 23.45 3.54
C ILE A 128 -0.56 24.76 2.83
N SER A 129 -1.60 25.55 2.51
CA SER A 129 -1.45 26.82 1.81
C SER A 129 -0.75 27.86 2.68
N LYS A 130 -1.06 27.90 3.98
CA LYS A 130 -0.34 28.72 4.95
C LYS A 130 1.12 28.26 5.06
N TYR A 131 1.35 26.95 5.16
CA TYR A 131 2.69 26.40 5.21
C TYR A 131 3.53 26.80 3.99
N LEU A 132 2.97 26.74 2.78
CA LEU A 132 3.62 27.16 1.54
C LEU A 132 3.93 28.67 1.52
N LYS A 133 3.04 29.51 2.03
CA LYS A 133 3.25 30.96 2.14
C LYS A 133 4.43 31.29 3.06
N GLU A 134 4.61 30.51 4.11
CA GLU A 134 5.73 30.66 5.06
C GLU A 134 7.02 29.98 4.55
N ASN A 135 6.87 28.88 3.79
CA ASN A 135 7.95 28.03 3.30
C ASN A 135 7.77 27.72 1.79
N PRO A 136 7.99 28.68 0.87
CA PRO A 136 7.70 28.49 -0.54
C PRO A 136 8.53 27.35 -1.16
N GLN A 137 7.90 26.64 -2.10
CA GLN A 137 8.46 25.45 -2.76
C GLN A 137 8.47 25.66 -4.27
N ASP A 138 9.41 25.02 -4.96
CA ASP A 138 9.49 25.07 -6.43
C ASP A 138 8.79 23.86 -7.07
N ILE A 139 8.82 22.70 -6.40
CA ILE A 139 8.05 21.51 -6.77
C ILE A 139 7.31 20.97 -5.54
N ILE A 140 6.03 20.67 -5.71
CA ILE A 140 5.16 20.04 -4.71
C ILE A 140 4.72 18.69 -5.27
N ILE A 141 5.20 17.60 -4.69
CA ILE A 141 4.85 16.23 -5.05
C ILE A 141 3.85 15.71 -4.02
N ILE A 142 2.63 15.42 -4.45
CA ILE A 142 1.56 14.94 -3.57
C ILE A 142 1.40 13.44 -3.77
N PHE A 143 1.79 12.67 -2.74
CA PHE A 143 1.73 11.22 -2.72
C PHE A 143 0.59 10.72 -1.83
N ASN A 144 -0.56 10.45 -2.45
CA ASN A 144 -1.73 9.89 -1.78
C ASN A 144 -2.78 9.38 -2.78
N ASP A 145 -3.92 8.91 -2.27
CA ASP A 145 -5.11 8.65 -3.07
C ASP A 145 -5.68 9.94 -3.70
N ASN A 146 -6.66 9.75 -4.57
CA ASN A 146 -7.30 10.84 -5.32
C ASN A 146 -8.10 11.81 -4.43
N VAL A 147 -8.66 11.36 -3.30
CA VAL A 147 -9.48 12.20 -2.40
C VAL A 147 -8.57 13.19 -1.68
N VAL A 148 -7.52 12.69 -1.04
CA VAL A 148 -6.55 13.54 -0.34
C VAL A 148 -5.79 14.43 -1.32
N SER A 149 -5.36 13.87 -2.46
CA SER A 149 -4.70 14.65 -3.50
C SER A 149 -5.59 15.78 -4.02
N SER A 150 -6.88 15.52 -4.23
CA SER A 150 -7.82 16.55 -4.70
C SER A 150 -7.97 17.69 -3.70
N ALA A 151 -8.08 17.35 -2.41
CA ALA A 151 -8.24 18.33 -1.35
C ALA A 151 -7.02 19.25 -1.26
N LEU A 152 -5.81 18.68 -1.27
CA LEU A 152 -4.56 19.45 -1.21
C LEU A 152 -4.40 20.34 -2.45
N ILE A 153 -4.57 19.80 -3.66
CA ILE A 153 -4.45 20.58 -4.91
C ILE A 153 -5.46 21.74 -4.91
N SER A 154 -6.70 21.48 -4.50
CA SER A 154 -7.75 22.52 -4.48
C SER A 154 -7.41 23.65 -3.52
N ASN A 155 -6.96 23.33 -2.29
CA ASN A 155 -6.57 24.36 -1.31
C ASN A 155 -5.33 25.14 -1.74
N ILE A 156 -4.32 24.45 -2.28
CA ILE A 156 -3.12 25.11 -2.84
C ILE A 156 -3.54 26.06 -3.97
N MET A 157 -4.35 25.61 -4.92
CA MET A 157 -4.75 26.45 -6.06
C MET A 157 -5.63 27.62 -5.66
N ASN A 158 -6.49 27.44 -4.66
CA ASN A 158 -7.34 28.51 -4.14
C ASN A 158 -6.54 29.64 -3.49
N GLU A 159 -5.46 29.32 -2.77
CA GLU A 159 -4.74 30.28 -1.94
C GLU A 159 -3.36 30.70 -2.45
N CYS A 160 -2.73 29.86 -3.25
CA CYS A 160 -1.38 30.04 -3.80
C CYS A 160 -1.39 30.13 -5.34
N GLY A 161 -2.56 29.96 -5.98
CA GLY A 161 -2.70 29.90 -7.43
C GLY A 161 -2.30 31.17 -8.19
N THR A 162 -2.25 32.33 -7.52
CA THR A 162 -1.73 33.58 -8.10
C THR A 162 -0.28 33.49 -8.57
N HIS A 163 0.47 32.52 -8.05
CA HIS A 163 1.88 32.26 -8.35
C HIS A 163 2.09 30.90 -8.99
N LYS A 164 1.08 30.36 -9.67
CA LYS A 164 1.16 29.02 -10.29
C LYS A 164 2.30 28.89 -11.31
N ASP A 165 2.77 29.99 -11.90
CA ASP A 165 3.94 30.01 -12.78
C ASP A 165 5.28 29.84 -12.04
N LYS A 166 5.30 29.99 -10.70
CA LYS A 166 6.49 29.90 -9.86
C LYS A 166 6.75 28.51 -9.28
N PHE A 167 5.75 27.63 -9.29
CA PHE A 167 5.88 26.29 -8.72
C PHE A 167 5.14 25.23 -9.54
N LYS A 168 5.56 23.98 -9.37
CA LYS A 168 4.94 22.83 -10.02
C LYS A 168 4.18 21.95 -9.02
N ILE A 169 3.00 21.48 -9.41
CA ILE A 169 2.21 20.50 -8.69
C ILE A 169 2.30 19.17 -9.44
N ILE A 170 2.81 18.15 -8.75
CA ILE A 170 3.00 16.81 -9.28
C ILE A 170 2.16 15.84 -8.47
N SER A 171 1.27 15.10 -9.12
CA SER A 171 0.54 14.02 -8.44
C SER A 171 1.36 12.74 -8.51
N TYR A 172 1.85 12.26 -7.37
CA TYR A 172 2.33 10.88 -7.24
C TYR A 172 1.13 10.00 -6.90
N MET A 173 0.46 9.55 -7.95
CA MET A 173 -0.91 9.06 -7.92
C MET A 173 -0.97 7.60 -7.48
N ASP A 174 -1.64 7.35 -6.36
CA ASP A 174 -2.07 6.01 -5.98
C ASP A 174 -3.39 5.65 -6.70
N GLN A 175 -3.25 4.92 -7.80
CA GLN A 175 -4.37 4.38 -8.56
C GLN A 175 -4.52 2.90 -8.23
N VAL A 176 -5.71 2.50 -7.75
CA VAL A 176 -5.97 1.14 -7.26
C VAL A 176 -6.85 0.33 -8.21
N TYR A 177 -7.71 1.00 -8.98
CA TYR A 177 -8.67 0.38 -9.90
C TYR A 177 -8.56 0.96 -11.33
N PRO A 178 -8.95 0.24 -12.39
CA PRO A 178 -9.13 0.78 -13.74
C PRO A 178 -10.40 1.66 -13.85
N TYR A 179 -10.55 2.59 -12.93
CA TYR A 179 -11.63 3.57 -12.84
C TYR A 179 -11.16 4.76 -12.02
N GLN A 180 -11.60 5.96 -12.40
CA GLN A 180 -11.36 7.17 -11.64
C GLN A 180 -12.49 8.17 -11.86
N LYS A 181 -12.81 8.96 -10.84
CA LYS A 181 -13.81 10.03 -10.94
C LYS A 181 -13.38 11.07 -11.97
N LYS A 182 -14.32 11.47 -12.82
CA LYS A 182 -14.06 12.46 -13.89
C LYS A 182 -13.59 13.79 -13.33
N GLU A 183 -14.10 14.17 -12.16
CA GLU A 183 -13.74 15.41 -11.46
C GLU A 183 -12.26 15.42 -11.08
N TYR A 184 -11.73 14.28 -10.63
CA TYR A 184 -10.30 14.17 -10.31
C TYR A 184 -9.44 14.25 -11.58
N ILE A 185 -9.84 13.56 -12.65
CA ILE A 185 -9.15 13.65 -13.94
C ILE A 185 -9.16 15.08 -14.47
N ALA A 186 -10.29 15.79 -14.36
CA ALA A 186 -10.41 17.20 -14.74
C ALA A 186 -9.50 18.09 -13.87
N LEU A 187 -9.47 17.87 -12.55
CA LEU A 187 -8.61 18.59 -11.62
C LEU A 187 -7.13 18.44 -12.00
N LEU A 188 -6.66 17.20 -12.21
CA LEU A 188 -5.29 16.93 -12.61
C LEU A 188 -4.96 17.58 -13.96
N ASN A 189 -5.81 17.44 -14.96
CA ASN A 189 -5.60 18.06 -16.27
C ASN A 189 -5.51 19.59 -16.22
N THR A 190 -6.21 20.21 -15.25
CA THR A 190 -6.28 21.66 -15.07
C THR A 190 -5.09 22.20 -14.30
N TYR A 191 -4.70 21.54 -13.19
CA TYR A 191 -3.78 22.13 -12.21
C TYR A 191 -2.44 21.40 -12.05
N ALA A 192 -2.34 20.12 -12.39
CA ALA A 192 -1.09 19.38 -12.28
C ALA A 192 -0.16 19.67 -13.48
N ASP A 193 1.13 19.75 -13.20
CA ASP A 193 2.19 19.92 -14.19
C ASP A 193 2.82 18.57 -14.60
N GLY A 194 2.54 17.51 -13.84
CA GLY A 194 2.96 16.16 -14.15
C GLY A 194 2.35 15.14 -13.22
N ILE A 195 2.40 13.87 -13.64
CA ILE A 195 1.92 12.73 -12.84
C ILE A 195 3.04 11.70 -12.75
N ILE A 196 3.21 11.15 -11.56
CA ILE A 196 4.02 9.97 -11.31
C ILE A 196 3.05 8.85 -10.98
N ALA A 197 3.09 7.76 -11.73
CA ALA A 197 2.32 6.55 -11.42
C ALA A 197 3.26 5.46 -10.90
N PHE A 198 2.77 4.53 -10.09
CA PHE A 198 3.60 3.45 -9.57
C PHE A 198 4.16 2.55 -10.67
N THR A 199 3.40 2.30 -11.73
CA THR A 199 3.77 1.34 -12.77
C THR A 199 3.41 1.85 -14.16
N PRO A 200 4.03 1.35 -15.23
CA PRO A 200 3.61 1.65 -16.61
C PRO A 200 2.16 1.24 -16.89
N TYR A 201 1.67 0.16 -16.26
CA TYR A 201 0.26 -0.23 -16.34
C TYR A 201 -0.65 0.91 -15.85
N TRP A 202 -0.36 1.50 -14.69
CA TRP A 202 -1.17 2.61 -14.19
C TRP A 202 -1.05 3.89 -15.02
N MET A 203 0.09 4.11 -15.68
CA MET A 203 0.20 5.20 -16.67
C MET A 203 -0.78 4.99 -17.84
N ASP A 204 -0.80 3.79 -18.42
CA ASP A 204 -1.71 3.45 -19.53
C ASP A 204 -3.19 3.58 -19.12
N ILE A 205 -3.53 3.09 -17.93
CA ILE A 205 -4.87 3.25 -17.37
C ILE A 205 -5.24 4.73 -17.21
N ALA A 206 -4.36 5.56 -16.65
CA ALA A 206 -4.64 6.98 -16.47
C ALA A 206 -4.87 7.72 -17.81
N ARG A 207 -4.13 7.33 -18.87
CA ARG A 207 -4.37 7.83 -20.23
C ARG A 207 -5.76 7.46 -20.73
N LYS A 208 -6.15 6.18 -20.58
CA LYS A 208 -7.48 5.69 -20.96
C LYS A 208 -8.61 6.38 -20.18
N LEU A 209 -8.36 6.77 -18.93
CA LEU A 209 -9.33 7.47 -18.08
C LEU A 209 -9.43 8.98 -18.37
N GLY A 210 -8.56 9.53 -19.23
CA GLY A 210 -8.71 10.89 -19.75
C GLY A 210 -7.63 11.88 -19.34
N ILE A 211 -6.49 11.44 -18.79
CA ILE A 211 -5.33 12.34 -18.63
C ILE A 211 -4.82 12.76 -20.02
N LYS A 212 -4.77 14.08 -20.27
CA LYS A 212 -4.44 14.67 -21.57
C LYS A 212 -3.07 14.21 -22.07
N GLY A 213 -2.94 13.89 -23.36
CA GLY A 213 -1.69 13.37 -23.95
C GLY A 213 -0.46 14.26 -23.73
N SER A 214 -0.66 15.58 -23.60
CA SER A 214 0.40 16.55 -23.30
C SER A 214 0.88 16.55 -21.85
N MET A 215 0.15 15.93 -20.92
CA MET A 215 0.56 15.83 -19.51
C MET A 215 1.83 14.98 -19.40
N PRO A 216 2.94 15.50 -18.86
CA PRO A 216 4.11 14.68 -18.54
C PRO A 216 3.73 13.58 -17.55
N MET A 217 4.08 12.35 -17.85
CA MET A 217 3.84 11.21 -16.98
C MET A 217 5.10 10.36 -16.84
N TYR A 218 5.35 9.90 -15.62
CA TYR A 218 6.50 9.09 -15.27
C TYR A 218 6.06 7.85 -14.49
N SER A 219 6.79 6.75 -14.66
CA SER A 219 6.65 5.58 -13.78
C SER A 219 7.76 5.62 -12.73
N PHE A 220 7.36 5.48 -11.47
CA PHE A 220 8.25 5.34 -10.34
C PHE A 220 7.72 4.23 -9.41
N PRO A 221 8.15 2.98 -9.62
CA PRO A 221 7.77 1.87 -8.76
C PRO A 221 8.42 2.00 -7.38
N HIS A 222 7.91 1.27 -6.41
CA HIS A 222 8.51 1.20 -5.08
C HIS A 222 9.71 0.25 -5.04
N GLY A 223 10.62 0.51 -4.12
CA GLY A 223 11.80 -0.31 -3.91
C GLY A 223 11.68 -1.32 -2.77
N PHE A 224 12.72 -2.12 -2.63
CA PHE A 224 12.93 -3.13 -1.62
C PHE A 224 14.17 -2.79 -0.78
N ASP A 225 14.09 -2.98 0.54
CA ASP A 225 15.23 -2.85 1.45
C ASP A 225 15.68 -4.22 1.96
N THR A 226 16.87 -4.64 1.51
CA THR A 226 17.49 -5.92 1.88
C THR A 226 18.03 -5.96 3.31
N ASN A 227 18.17 -4.81 3.98
CA ASN A 227 18.66 -4.73 5.35
C ASN A 227 17.54 -4.98 6.37
N VAL A 228 16.30 -4.69 5.99
CA VAL A 228 15.11 -4.93 6.82
C VAL A 228 14.49 -6.28 6.49
N TYR A 229 14.36 -6.58 5.20
CA TYR A 229 13.71 -7.78 4.70
C TYR A 229 14.71 -8.72 4.05
N TYR A 230 14.92 -9.88 4.67
CA TYR A 230 15.91 -10.85 4.21
C TYR A 230 15.51 -12.28 4.60
N PRO A 231 15.99 -13.29 3.83
CA PRO A 231 15.69 -14.69 4.11
C PRO A 231 16.25 -15.11 5.47
N ILE A 232 15.41 -15.78 6.24
CA ILE A 232 15.74 -16.46 7.49
C ILE A 232 15.39 -17.94 7.28
N PRO A 233 16.21 -18.90 7.73
CA PRO A 233 15.84 -20.31 7.68
C PRO A 233 14.46 -20.53 8.30
N THR A 234 13.56 -21.18 7.54
CA THR A 234 12.13 -21.26 7.91
C THR A 234 11.90 -21.90 9.28
N ASN A 235 12.68 -22.91 9.67
CA ASN A 235 12.60 -23.52 11.01
C ASN A 235 12.94 -22.53 12.14
N ILE A 236 13.93 -21.64 11.93
CA ILE A 236 14.28 -20.59 12.90
C ILE A 236 13.14 -19.58 12.99
N ALA A 237 12.58 -19.17 11.85
CA ALA A 237 11.45 -18.23 11.82
C ALA A 237 10.21 -18.81 12.51
N ARG A 238 9.89 -20.09 12.27
CA ARG A 238 8.78 -20.80 12.91
C ARG A 238 8.97 -20.98 14.41
N THR A 239 10.21 -21.20 14.86
CA THR A 239 10.53 -21.26 16.31
C THR A 239 10.12 -19.96 17.03
N PHE A 240 10.32 -18.79 16.40
CA PHE A 240 9.96 -17.50 17.00
C PHE A 240 8.46 -17.38 17.33
N PHE A 241 7.59 -17.92 16.46
CA PHE A 241 6.14 -17.90 16.66
C PHE A 241 5.57 -19.21 17.21
N ASN A 242 6.42 -20.19 17.55
CA ASN A 242 6.03 -21.54 17.96
C ASN A 242 5.12 -22.24 16.93
N TYR A 243 5.47 -22.15 15.65
CA TYR A 243 4.77 -22.79 14.55
C TYR A 243 5.36 -24.17 14.20
N GLU A 244 4.53 -25.05 13.64
CA GLU A 244 4.90 -26.41 13.24
C GLU A 244 5.90 -26.40 12.06
N ASP A 245 7.06 -27.05 12.22
CA ASP A 245 8.13 -27.07 11.20
C ASP A 245 7.78 -27.87 9.94
N ASP A 246 6.94 -28.90 10.06
CA ASP A 246 6.57 -29.76 8.95
C ASP A 246 5.30 -29.30 8.23
N ALA A 247 4.55 -28.33 8.76
CA ALA A 247 3.32 -27.82 8.14
C ALA A 247 3.59 -27.11 6.81
N PHE A 248 2.65 -27.20 5.86
CA PHE A 248 2.56 -26.31 4.71
C PHE A 248 1.78 -25.06 5.11
N MET A 249 2.43 -23.90 5.11
CA MET A 249 1.88 -22.66 5.65
C MET A 249 1.66 -21.62 4.55
N VAL A 250 0.43 -21.10 4.47
CA VAL A 250 0.06 -19.99 3.59
C VAL A 250 -0.11 -18.73 4.42
N LEU A 251 0.46 -17.60 4.00
CA LEU A 251 0.34 -16.32 4.68
C LEU A 251 -0.44 -15.32 3.84
N ASN A 252 -1.49 -14.73 4.41
CA ASN A 252 -2.08 -13.50 3.89
C ASN A 252 -1.89 -12.38 4.94
N LEU A 253 -1.12 -11.35 4.58
CA LEU A 253 -0.78 -10.21 5.44
C LEU A 253 -1.59 -8.95 5.10
N ASN A 254 -2.63 -9.07 4.27
CA ASN A 254 -3.47 -7.94 3.93
C ASN A 254 -4.36 -7.55 5.10
N ARG A 255 -4.65 -6.26 5.27
CA ARG A 255 -5.69 -5.82 6.20
C ARG A 255 -7.05 -6.40 5.81
N ASN A 256 -7.86 -6.70 6.82
CA ASN A 256 -9.26 -7.09 6.68
C ASN A 256 -10.10 -5.88 6.22
N GLN A 257 -10.16 -5.69 4.90
CA GLN A 257 -10.82 -4.59 4.20
C GLN A 257 -11.54 -5.12 2.94
N PRO A 258 -12.65 -4.50 2.48
CA PRO A 258 -13.47 -5.02 1.39
C PRO A 258 -12.68 -5.33 0.12
N ARG A 259 -11.71 -4.46 -0.22
CA ARG A 259 -10.85 -4.62 -1.40
C ARG A 259 -9.92 -5.83 -1.33
N LYS A 260 -9.57 -6.29 -0.13
CA LYS A 260 -8.60 -7.36 0.10
C LYS A 260 -9.23 -8.76 0.06
N CYS A 261 -10.56 -8.83 -0.02
CA CYS A 261 -11.34 -10.04 -0.26
C CYS A 261 -10.92 -11.20 0.67
N TRP A 262 -10.97 -10.95 1.97
CA TRP A 262 -10.65 -11.99 2.95
C TRP A 262 -11.71 -13.09 2.97
N ASP A 263 -12.96 -12.76 2.68
CA ASP A 263 -14.01 -13.73 2.35
C ASP A 263 -13.56 -14.71 1.25
N HIS A 264 -13.02 -14.23 0.12
CA HIS A 264 -12.47 -15.09 -0.94
C HIS A 264 -11.25 -15.91 -0.47
N THR A 265 -10.44 -15.36 0.44
CA THR A 265 -9.33 -16.11 1.06
C THR A 265 -9.85 -17.29 1.87
N ILE A 266 -10.90 -17.08 2.67
CA ILE A 266 -11.54 -18.13 3.48
C ILE A 266 -12.20 -19.18 2.58
N ILE A 267 -12.96 -18.79 1.55
CA ILE A 267 -13.58 -19.74 0.61
C ILE A 267 -12.51 -20.64 -0.02
N ALA A 268 -11.44 -20.05 -0.57
CA ALA A 268 -10.34 -20.81 -1.17
C ALA A 268 -9.65 -21.74 -0.18
N TRP A 269 -9.47 -21.29 1.07
CA TRP A 269 -8.82 -22.08 2.11
C TRP A 269 -9.68 -23.26 2.54
N VAL A 270 -10.97 -23.06 2.80
CA VAL A 270 -11.88 -24.15 3.19
C VAL A 270 -11.94 -25.21 2.10
N GLU A 271 -11.98 -24.81 0.84
CA GLU A 271 -11.95 -25.74 -0.29
C GLU A 271 -10.65 -26.55 -0.36
N PHE A 272 -9.50 -25.88 -0.21
CA PHE A 272 -8.20 -26.55 -0.14
C PHE A 272 -8.13 -27.55 1.03
N VAL A 273 -8.68 -27.21 2.19
CA VAL A 273 -8.72 -28.07 3.38
C VAL A 273 -9.72 -29.22 3.23
N GLU A 274 -10.88 -29.02 2.60
CA GLU A 274 -11.81 -30.09 2.24
C GLU A 274 -11.10 -31.13 1.35
N GLN A 275 -10.34 -30.64 0.36
CA GLN A 275 -9.58 -31.51 -0.53
C GLN A 275 -8.48 -32.29 0.21
N HIS A 276 -7.80 -31.65 1.17
CA HIS A 276 -6.83 -32.30 2.05
C HIS A 276 -7.48 -33.38 2.93
N TYR A 277 -8.62 -33.06 3.57
CA TYR A 277 -9.39 -33.98 4.39
C TYR A 277 -9.86 -35.20 3.59
N ALA A 278 -10.38 -34.97 2.38
CA ALA A 278 -10.85 -36.03 1.50
C ALA A 278 -9.75 -37.04 1.16
N VAL A 279 -8.53 -36.57 0.88
CA VAL A 279 -7.39 -37.42 0.52
C VAL A 279 -6.77 -38.09 1.73
N ASN A 280 -6.54 -37.34 2.81
CA ASN A 280 -5.70 -37.81 3.93
C ASN A 280 -6.49 -38.46 5.07
N VAL A 281 -7.79 -38.16 5.21
CA VAL A 281 -8.64 -38.73 6.26
C VAL A 281 -9.64 -39.71 5.69
N LEU A 282 -10.37 -39.31 4.64
CA LEU A 282 -11.38 -40.17 4.01
C LEU A 282 -10.80 -41.16 2.99
N ASN A 283 -9.53 -41.02 2.61
CA ASN A 283 -8.86 -41.83 1.58
C ASN A 283 -9.63 -41.87 0.25
N LYS A 284 -10.32 -40.78 -0.12
CA LYS A 284 -11.03 -40.67 -1.39
C LYS A 284 -10.04 -40.55 -2.54
N ARG A 285 -10.30 -41.30 -3.62
CA ARG A 285 -9.58 -41.12 -4.89
C ARG A 285 -9.92 -39.75 -5.47
N SER A 286 -8.89 -39.02 -5.90
CA SER A 286 -9.01 -37.72 -6.54
C SER A 286 -8.08 -37.69 -7.76
N ASN A 287 -8.42 -36.84 -8.74
CA ASN A 287 -7.59 -36.62 -9.93
C ASN A 287 -6.42 -35.66 -9.68
N ILE A 288 -6.30 -35.12 -8.46
CA ILE A 288 -5.20 -34.24 -8.08
C ILE A 288 -3.94 -35.04 -7.76
N THR A 289 -2.79 -34.39 -7.89
CA THR A 289 -1.50 -34.99 -7.54
C THR A 289 -1.40 -35.19 -6.02
N THR A 290 -1.15 -36.42 -5.59
CA THR A 290 -0.91 -36.76 -4.17
C THR A 290 0.45 -37.43 -4.02
N ASN A 291 1.18 -37.09 -2.96
CA ASN A 291 2.50 -37.65 -2.68
C ASN A 291 2.86 -37.51 -1.19
N LYS A 292 4.13 -37.74 -0.82
CA LYS A 292 4.57 -37.62 0.58
C LYS A 292 4.37 -36.22 1.17
N HIS A 293 4.44 -35.16 0.36
CA HIS A 293 4.29 -33.78 0.81
C HIS A 293 2.83 -33.44 1.10
N THR A 294 1.89 -33.99 0.31
CA THR A 294 0.46 -33.70 0.48
C THR A 294 -0.17 -34.29 1.75
N ARG A 295 0.63 -34.98 2.58
CA ARG A 295 0.22 -35.53 3.89
C ARG A 295 0.56 -34.61 5.07
N ARG A 296 1.38 -33.58 4.85
CA ARG A 296 1.79 -32.63 5.89
C ARG A 296 0.56 -31.89 6.46
N PRO A 297 0.60 -31.41 7.70
CA PRO A 297 -0.38 -30.44 8.20
C PRO A 297 -0.45 -29.21 7.29
N VAL A 298 -1.61 -28.56 7.22
CA VAL A 298 -1.81 -27.32 6.46
C VAL A 298 -2.25 -26.20 7.40
N LYS A 299 -1.69 -25.00 7.23
CA LYS A 299 -2.01 -23.83 8.06
C LYS A 299 -2.19 -22.56 7.24
N LEU A 300 -3.21 -21.77 7.57
CA LEU A 300 -3.39 -20.40 7.08
C LEU A 300 -3.05 -19.42 8.19
N ILE A 301 -2.03 -18.61 7.95
CA ILE A 301 -1.65 -17.51 8.82
C ILE A 301 -2.47 -16.27 8.42
N ILE A 302 -3.32 -15.84 9.35
CA ILE A 302 -4.13 -14.63 9.23
C ILE A 302 -3.37 -13.46 9.84
N GLY A 303 -2.75 -12.65 8.98
CA GLY A 303 -1.96 -11.48 9.36
C GLY A 303 -2.77 -10.20 9.55
N THR A 304 -3.99 -10.31 10.06
CA THR A 304 -4.92 -9.18 10.29
C THR A 304 -5.89 -9.50 11.42
N SER A 305 -6.63 -8.50 11.88
CA SER A 305 -7.75 -8.70 12.81
C SER A 305 -8.80 -9.60 12.20
N ILE A 306 -9.21 -10.61 12.97
CA ILE A 306 -10.25 -11.60 12.61
C ILE A 306 -11.62 -10.95 12.49
N ASP A 307 -11.92 -10.01 13.38
CA ASP A 307 -13.18 -9.27 13.41
C ASP A 307 -12.91 -7.81 13.03
N ALA A 308 -13.04 -7.50 11.74
CA ALA A 308 -12.90 -6.14 11.23
C ALA A 308 -13.96 -5.88 10.14
N TYR A 309 -13.60 -5.86 8.84
CA TYR A 309 -14.64 -5.70 7.81
C TYR A 309 -15.52 -6.94 7.69
N TRP A 310 -14.91 -8.12 7.80
CA TRP A 310 -15.61 -9.38 8.02
C TRP A 310 -15.26 -9.93 9.40
N ASP A 311 -16.19 -10.66 10.02
CA ASP A 311 -15.88 -11.67 11.02
C ASP A 311 -15.42 -12.94 10.28
N LEU A 312 -14.10 -13.17 10.25
CA LEU A 312 -13.53 -14.27 9.48
C LEU A 312 -13.87 -15.65 10.06
N MET A 313 -14.18 -15.75 11.36
CA MET A 313 -14.57 -17.01 11.97
C MET A 313 -16.03 -17.35 11.64
N ASP A 314 -16.92 -16.37 11.62
CA ASP A 314 -18.31 -16.55 11.13
C ASP A 314 -18.32 -16.97 9.66
N VAL A 315 -17.55 -16.27 8.81
CA VAL A 315 -17.42 -16.62 7.38
C VAL A 315 -16.89 -18.05 7.20
N LEU A 316 -15.88 -18.45 7.99
CA LEU A 316 -15.31 -19.80 7.95
C LEU A 316 -16.32 -20.86 8.39
N GLU A 317 -17.03 -20.64 9.50
CA GLU A 317 -18.05 -21.58 9.97
C GLU A 317 -19.18 -21.72 8.93
N ASN A 318 -19.61 -20.61 8.34
CA ASN A 318 -20.64 -20.62 7.31
C ASN A 318 -20.20 -21.39 6.07
N GLU A 319 -19.00 -21.14 5.54
CA GLU A 319 -18.49 -21.84 4.35
C GLU A 319 -18.39 -23.36 4.61
N VAL A 320 -17.95 -23.78 5.79
CA VAL A 320 -17.85 -25.20 6.14
C VAL A 320 -19.21 -25.91 6.14
N LYS A 321 -20.32 -25.24 6.47
CA LYS A 321 -21.67 -25.82 6.43
C LYS A 321 -22.08 -26.31 5.04
N PHE A 322 -21.45 -25.80 3.98
CA PHE A 322 -21.71 -26.17 2.60
C PHE A 322 -20.67 -27.16 2.02
N ARG A 323 -19.78 -27.69 2.87
CA ARG A 323 -18.63 -28.51 2.46
C ARG A 323 -18.62 -29.86 3.19
N ASN A 324 -17.94 -30.86 2.63
CA ASN A 324 -17.86 -32.20 3.19
C ASN A 324 -16.63 -32.37 4.11
N VAL A 325 -16.45 -31.44 5.05
CA VAL A 325 -15.32 -31.43 6.00
C VAL A 325 -15.81 -31.00 7.39
N PRO A 326 -15.36 -31.64 8.49
CA PRO A 326 -15.74 -31.21 9.84
C PRO A 326 -15.19 -29.82 10.18
N PHE A 327 -15.99 -28.99 10.85
CA PHE A 327 -15.58 -27.65 11.28
C PHE A 327 -14.32 -27.65 12.14
N ASP A 328 -14.21 -28.56 13.13
CA ASP A 328 -13.02 -28.66 13.97
C ASP A 328 -11.76 -28.99 13.16
N TYR A 329 -11.89 -29.73 12.05
CA TYR A 329 -10.77 -30.01 11.16
C TYR A 329 -10.27 -28.73 10.50
N VAL A 330 -11.17 -27.91 9.97
CA VAL A 330 -10.84 -26.65 9.31
C VAL A 330 -10.34 -25.61 10.31
N LYS A 331 -11.03 -25.45 11.45
CA LYS A 331 -10.67 -24.49 12.50
C LYS A 331 -9.23 -24.71 13.00
N ASN A 332 -8.80 -25.96 13.17
CA ASN A 332 -7.44 -26.32 13.60
C ASN A 332 -6.34 -26.01 12.56
N THR A 333 -6.71 -25.56 11.36
CA THR A 333 -5.77 -25.09 10.33
C THR A 333 -5.53 -23.58 10.38
N ILE A 334 -6.28 -22.83 11.18
CA ILE A 334 -6.15 -21.37 11.25
C ILE A 334 -5.11 -20.96 12.30
N ILE A 335 -4.26 -20.01 11.94
CA ILE A 335 -3.31 -19.35 12.83
C ILE A 335 -3.59 -17.85 12.81
N GLU A 336 -3.98 -17.32 13.97
CA GLU A 336 -4.20 -15.89 14.15
C GLU A 336 -2.91 -15.23 14.63
N VAL A 337 -2.50 -14.16 13.97
CA VAL A 337 -1.36 -13.36 14.44
C VAL A 337 -1.85 -12.37 15.47
N ALA A 338 -1.27 -12.39 16.67
CA ALA A 338 -1.61 -11.45 17.73
C ALA A 338 -1.18 -10.02 17.36
N ASN A 339 -2.07 -9.04 17.61
CA ASN A 339 -1.84 -7.61 17.35
C ASN A 339 -1.22 -7.30 15.97
N PRO A 340 -1.82 -7.77 14.86
CA PRO A 340 -1.17 -7.79 13.56
C PRO A 340 -0.84 -6.40 13.01
N GLN A 341 -1.57 -5.35 13.40
CA GLN A 341 -1.29 -3.97 13.01
C GLN A 341 -0.19 -3.29 13.83
N GLN A 342 0.31 -3.96 14.89
CA GLN A 342 1.41 -3.51 15.74
C GLN A 342 2.70 -4.29 15.48
N LEU A 343 2.76 -5.13 14.44
CA LEU A 343 3.99 -5.81 14.07
C LEU A 343 5.03 -4.80 13.59
N SER A 344 6.24 -4.93 14.11
CA SER A 344 7.42 -4.25 13.60
C SER A 344 7.83 -4.81 12.23
N ASP A 345 8.61 -4.04 11.47
CA ASP A 345 9.14 -4.52 10.19
C ASP A 345 9.99 -5.80 10.33
N LYS A 346 10.66 -5.99 11.49
CA LYS A 346 11.41 -7.20 11.81
C LYS A 346 10.49 -8.41 12.04
N GLU A 347 9.41 -8.24 12.78
CA GLU A 347 8.42 -9.32 13.00
C GLU A 347 7.73 -9.70 11.69
N ILE A 348 7.43 -8.71 10.83
CA ILE A 348 6.91 -8.95 9.48
C ILE A 348 7.93 -9.76 8.66
N ASN A 349 9.23 -9.44 8.71
CA ASN A 349 10.26 -10.23 8.02
C ASN A 349 10.29 -11.68 8.51
N ILE A 350 10.20 -11.91 9.83
CA ILE A 350 10.14 -13.26 10.40
C ILE A 350 8.88 -13.98 9.91
N LEU A 351 7.73 -13.30 9.93
CA LEU A 351 6.45 -13.85 9.51
C LEU A 351 6.44 -14.28 8.03
N TYR A 352 7.03 -13.48 7.14
CA TYR A 352 7.25 -13.87 5.74
C TYR A 352 8.09 -15.15 5.63
N ASN A 353 9.12 -15.30 6.45
CA ASN A 353 9.97 -16.49 6.44
C ASN A 353 9.31 -17.75 7.01
N CYS A 354 8.24 -17.61 7.80
CA CYS A 354 7.46 -18.74 8.32
C CYS A 354 6.67 -19.47 7.21
N CYS A 355 6.19 -18.75 6.20
CA CYS A 355 5.33 -19.31 5.17
C CYS A 355 6.10 -20.09 4.10
N ASP A 356 5.41 -21.05 3.48
CA ASP A 356 5.84 -21.69 2.23
C ASP A 356 5.40 -20.85 1.02
N VAL A 357 4.22 -20.21 1.11
CA VAL A 357 3.56 -19.47 0.03
C VAL A 357 2.86 -18.22 0.60
N GLY A 358 2.99 -17.08 -0.07
CA GLY A 358 2.18 -15.89 0.23
C GLY A 358 0.87 -15.86 -0.56
N CYS A 359 -0.15 -15.18 -0.03
CA CYS A 359 -1.50 -15.13 -0.57
C CYS A 359 -2.05 -13.70 -0.60
N ASN A 360 -2.68 -13.32 -1.71
CA ASN A 360 -3.41 -12.04 -1.83
C ASN A 360 -4.58 -12.15 -2.81
N ASN A 361 -5.80 -12.09 -2.30
CA ASN A 361 -7.04 -12.20 -3.07
C ASN A 361 -7.62 -10.83 -3.47
N CYS A 362 -6.86 -9.73 -3.32
CA CYS A 362 -7.42 -8.40 -3.53
C CYS A 362 -8.04 -8.22 -4.94
N ASN A 363 -9.13 -7.45 -5.00
CA ASN A 363 -9.82 -7.14 -6.25
C ASN A 363 -9.34 -5.85 -6.94
N GLY A 364 -8.30 -5.22 -6.38
CA GLY A 364 -7.63 -4.04 -6.90
C GLY A 364 -6.41 -3.73 -6.04
N GLY A 365 -5.34 -3.24 -6.65
CA GLY A 365 -4.07 -3.03 -5.94
C GLY A 365 -3.17 -2.02 -6.60
N GLY A 366 -2.79 -0.96 -5.86
CA GLY A 366 -1.90 0.09 -6.36
C GLY A 366 -0.51 -0.45 -6.69
N TYR A 367 0.22 -0.92 -5.67
CA TYR A 367 1.52 -1.60 -5.84
C TYR A 367 1.63 -2.91 -5.03
N GLU A 368 0.92 -2.98 -3.90
CA GLU A 368 0.79 -4.19 -3.08
C GLU A 368 2.13 -4.65 -2.47
N LEU A 369 2.68 -3.81 -1.59
CA LEU A 369 3.98 -4.04 -0.94
C LEU A 369 4.06 -5.39 -0.22
N THR A 370 2.97 -5.92 0.34
CA THR A 370 3.00 -7.18 1.07
C THR A 370 3.32 -8.38 0.18
N VAL A 371 2.83 -8.38 -1.07
CA VAL A 371 3.13 -9.41 -2.08
C VAL A 371 4.58 -9.25 -2.56
N PHE A 372 4.97 -8.01 -2.85
CA PHE A 372 6.30 -7.66 -3.31
C PHE A 372 7.39 -8.01 -2.28
N GLU A 373 7.21 -7.62 -1.02
CA GLU A 373 8.12 -7.91 0.08
C GLU A 373 8.24 -9.42 0.30
N CYS A 374 7.12 -10.15 0.41
CA CYS A 374 7.13 -11.61 0.59
C CYS A 374 7.84 -12.35 -0.56
N LEU A 375 7.57 -11.95 -1.82
CA LEU A 375 8.23 -12.51 -3.00
C LEU A 375 9.74 -12.26 -2.99
N ALA A 376 10.18 -11.09 -2.50
CA ALA A 376 11.58 -10.74 -2.40
C ALA A 376 12.36 -11.63 -1.42
N LEU A 377 11.70 -12.25 -0.44
CA LEU A 377 12.31 -13.24 0.46
C LEU A 377 12.46 -14.63 -0.17
N GLY A 378 11.97 -14.82 -1.39
CA GLY A 378 12.00 -16.10 -2.07
C GLY A 378 10.78 -16.96 -1.77
N LYS A 379 9.66 -16.35 -1.36
CA LYS A 379 8.38 -17.03 -1.15
C LYS A 379 7.48 -16.81 -2.37
N PRO A 380 7.12 -17.83 -3.16
CA PRO A 380 6.21 -17.64 -4.28
C PRO A 380 4.84 -17.18 -3.77
N GLN A 381 4.08 -16.52 -4.63
CA GLN A 381 2.77 -15.98 -4.30
C GLN A 381 1.67 -16.70 -5.09
N VAL A 382 0.53 -16.92 -4.44
CA VAL A 382 -0.76 -17.17 -5.07
C VAL A 382 -1.56 -15.89 -4.91
N SER A 383 -1.64 -15.09 -5.98
CA SER A 383 -2.12 -13.71 -5.87
C SER A 383 -2.95 -13.33 -7.06
N SER A 384 -3.99 -12.52 -6.83
CA SER A 384 -4.72 -11.82 -7.88
C SER A 384 -3.76 -11.05 -8.77
N PHE A 385 -3.90 -11.20 -10.10
CA PHE A 385 -3.08 -10.54 -11.10
C PHE A 385 -3.71 -9.22 -11.53
N VAL A 386 -3.81 -8.29 -10.58
CA VAL A 386 -4.53 -7.02 -10.73
C VAL A 386 -3.59 -5.83 -10.51
N GLY A 387 -3.90 -4.70 -11.12
CA GLY A 387 -3.22 -3.44 -10.85
C GLY A 387 -1.68 -3.50 -10.91
N GLY A 388 -1.02 -2.96 -9.88
CA GLY A 388 0.44 -2.90 -9.80
C GLY A 388 1.14 -4.23 -9.54
N ILE A 389 0.42 -5.28 -9.12
CA ILE A 389 1.00 -6.63 -8.96
C ILE A 389 1.55 -7.12 -10.30
N ARG A 390 0.95 -6.66 -11.41
CA ARG A 390 1.35 -6.98 -12.79
C ARG A 390 2.78 -6.55 -13.14
N GLU A 391 3.37 -5.65 -12.36
CA GLU A 391 4.74 -5.13 -12.54
C GLU A 391 5.81 -6.19 -12.27
N TYR A 392 5.62 -7.02 -11.24
CA TYR A 392 6.66 -7.92 -10.74
C TYR A 392 6.23 -9.40 -10.66
N LEU A 393 4.93 -9.69 -10.67
CA LEU A 393 4.42 -11.05 -10.59
C LEU A 393 4.31 -11.67 -12.00
N THR A 394 4.76 -12.90 -12.16
CA THR A 394 4.69 -13.62 -13.45
C THR A 394 4.44 -15.11 -13.23
N ASP A 395 3.97 -15.80 -14.26
CA ASP A 395 3.83 -17.27 -14.25
C ASP A 395 5.16 -18.02 -14.05
N ASN A 396 6.29 -17.33 -14.22
CA ASN A 396 7.63 -17.88 -14.02
C ASN A 396 8.13 -17.79 -12.57
N ASN A 397 7.54 -16.92 -11.74
CA ASN A 397 7.99 -16.67 -10.38
C ASN A 397 6.91 -16.91 -9.32
N SER A 398 5.67 -17.18 -9.72
CA SER A 398 4.51 -17.32 -8.83
C SER A 398 3.33 -17.97 -9.58
N THR A 399 2.15 -18.02 -8.95
CA THR A 399 0.89 -18.39 -9.60
C THR A 399 -0.05 -17.19 -9.58
N PRO A 400 -0.04 -16.35 -10.64
CA PRO A 400 -0.96 -15.23 -10.79
C PRO A 400 -2.38 -15.72 -11.14
N ILE A 401 -3.39 -15.33 -10.34
CA ILE A 401 -4.79 -15.64 -10.60
C ILE A 401 -5.44 -14.48 -11.36
N ARG A 402 -5.95 -14.75 -12.57
CA ARG A 402 -6.47 -13.70 -13.46
C ARG A 402 -7.98 -13.57 -13.29
N SER A 403 -8.48 -12.34 -13.19
CA SER A 403 -9.92 -12.08 -13.04
C SER A 403 -10.70 -12.44 -14.30
N THR A 404 -11.84 -13.10 -14.13
CA THR A 404 -12.82 -13.36 -15.21
C THR A 404 -14.05 -12.47 -15.07
N ILE A 405 -14.26 -11.85 -13.90
CA ILE A 405 -15.42 -11.03 -13.57
C ILE A 405 -14.96 -9.61 -13.22
N TYR A 406 -15.72 -8.61 -13.67
CA TYR A 406 -15.48 -7.20 -13.35
C TYR A 406 -16.72 -6.58 -12.72
N GLN A 407 -16.54 -5.84 -11.64
CA GLN A 407 -17.63 -5.21 -10.89
C GLN A 407 -17.35 -3.73 -10.68
N TYR A 408 -18.30 -2.86 -11.02
CA TYR A 408 -18.22 -1.48 -10.58
C TYR A 408 -18.59 -1.39 -9.10
N LEU A 409 -17.71 -0.79 -8.31
CA LEU A 409 -17.96 -0.52 -6.90
C LEU A 409 -18.94 0.65 -6.78
N ASP A 410 -19.81 0.59 -5.77
CA ASP A 410 -20.80 1.63 -5.60
C ASP A 410 -20.14 2.94 -5.14
N ASN A 411 -20.66 4.05 -5.65
CA ASN A 411 -20.14 5.38 -5.34
C ASN A 411 -20.69 5.96 -4.02
N LYS A 412 -21.51 5.20 -3.27
CA LYS A 412 -22.20 5.68 -2.07
C LYS A 412 -21.52 5.22 -0.77
N SER A 413 -20.85 4.07 -0.77
CA SER A 413 -20.24 3.43 0.40
C SER A 413 -18.75 3.75 0.58
N THR A 414 -17.99 3.90 -0.52
CA THR A 414 -16.51 3.89 -0.46
C THR A 414 -15.81 5.14 -0.99
N GLY A 415 -16.54 6.20 -1.38
CA GLY A 415 -16.01 7.53 -1.72
C GLY A 415 -15.10 7.63 -2.96
N ILE A 416 -14.38 6.58 -3.33
CA ILE A 416 -13.42 6.52 -4.45
C ILE A 416 -14.09 5.87 -5.67
N GLY A 417 -15.01 4.92 -5.45
CA GLY A 417 -15.55 4.05 -6.49
C GLY A 417 -14.49 3.09 -7.01
N GLY A 418 -14.76 2.41 -8.12
CA GLY A 418 -13.80 1.48 -8.70
C GLY A 418 -14.41 0.57 -9.74
N LYS A 419 -13.53 -0.10 -10.49
CA LYS A 419 -13.87 -1.26 -11.31
C LYS A 419 -13.03 -2.42 -10.78
N ALA A 420 -13.58 -3.16 -9.83
CA ALA A 420 -12.95 -4.31 -9.23
C ALA A 420 -12.76 -5.43 -10.25
N GLU A 421 -11.61 -6.09 -10.17
CA GLU A 421 -11.22 -7.26 -10.94
C GLU A 421 -11.35 -8.48 -10.02
N ILE A 422 -12.45 -9.22 -10.13
CA ILE A 422 -12.80 -10.32 -9.21
C ILE A 422 -12.21 -11.64 -9.73
N THR A 423 -11.55 -12.36 -8.84
CA THR A 423 -10.93 -13.67 -9.09
C THR A 423 -11.68 -14.79 -8.40
N ASP A 424 -11.69 -15.97 -9.01
CA ASP A 424 -12.37 -17.16 -8.48
C ASP A 424 -11.57 -17.77 -7.32
N PRO A 425 -12.14 -17.94 -6.10
CA PRO A 425 -11.49 -18.64 -5.00
C PRO A 425 -11.03 -20.07 -5.33
N HIS A 426 -11.71 -20.77 -6.26
CA HIS A 426 -11.32 -22.11 -6.70
C HIS A 426 -9.89 -22.13 -7.25
N ASP A 427 -9.55 -21.16 -8.11
CA ASP A 427 -8.22 -21.05 -8.72
C ASP A 427 -7.12 -20.86 -7.66
N PHE A 428 -7.43 -20.22 -6.52
CA PHE A 428 -6.51 -20.10 -5.39
C PHE A 428 -6.32 -21.44 -4.69
N ALA A 429 -7.42 -22.19 -4.44
CA ALA A 429 -7.37 -23.52 -3.83
C ALA A 429 -6.52 -24.49 -4.66
N GLU A 430 -6.70 -24.50 -5.99
CA GLU A 430 -5.89 -25.28 -6.91
C GLU A 430 -4.41 -24.87 -6.87
N ALA A 431 -4.14 -23.57 -6.83
CA ALA A 431 -2.78 -23.03 -6.75
C ALA A 431 -2.09 -23.34 -5.41
N PHE A 432 -2.82 -23.37 -4.29
CA PHE A 432 -2.30 -23.88 -3.02
C PHE A 432 -1.92 -25.35 -3.15
N TRP A 433 -2.79 -26.17 -3.74
CA TRP A 433 -2.51 -27.60 -3.96
C TRP A 433 -1.29 -27.82 -4.87
N LYS A 434 -1.14 -27.01 -5.91
CA LYS A 434 0.01 -27.02 -6.82
C LYS A 434 1.33 -26.85 -6.08
N TYR A 435 1.42 -25.88 -5.16
CA TYR A 435 2.65 -25.70 -4.37
C TYR A 435 2.79 -26.71 -3.23
N PHE A 436 1.67 -27.11 -2.62
CA PHE A 436 1.66 -28.12 -1.56
C PHE A 436 2.21 -29.48 -2.04
N SER A 437 1.79 -29.89 -3.25
CA SER A 437 2.24 -31.12 -3.89
C SER A 437 3.61 -31.01 -4.55
N ASN A 438 4.16 -29.81 -4.74
CA ASN A 438 5.44 -29.60 -5.43
C ASN A 438 6.28 -28.48 -4.77
N PRO A 439 6.91 -28.76 -3.61
CA PRO A 439 7.79 -27.79 -2.94
C PRO A 439 8.97 -27.34 -3.81
N GLU A 440 9.46 -28.17 -4.72
CA GLU A 440 10.53 -27.82 -5.65
C GLU A 440 10.09 -26.69 -6.59
N LEU A 441 8.85 -26.74 -7.07
CA LEU A 441 8.27 -25.66 -7.87
C LEU A 441 8.13 -24.38 -7.05
N ALA A 442 7.68 -24.49 -5.80
CA ALA A 442 7.57 -23.35 -4.90
C ALA A 442 8.92 -22.65 -4.72
N ASN A 443 9.97 -23.42 -4.42
CA ASN A 443 11.34 -22.91 -4.27
C ASN A 443 11.88 -22.29 -5.57
N LYS A 444 11.65 -22.93 -6.72
CA LYS A 444 12.06 -22.40 -8.03
C LYS A 444 11.39 -21.07 -8.33
N HIS A 445 10.08 -20.98 -8.11
CA HIS A 445 9.29 -19.77 -8.36
C HIS A 445 9.73 -18.64 -7.42
N GLY A 446 9.82 -18.93 -6.12
CA GLY A 446 10.30 -17.99 -5.11
C GLY A 446 11.70 -17.45 -5.42
N THR A 447 12.66 -18.32 -5.78
CA THR A 447 14.02 -17.92 -6.16
C THR A 447 14.01 -16.93 -7.31
N LYS A 448 13.27 -17.20 -8.38
CA LYS A 448 13.15 -16.28 -9.53
C LYS A 448 12.50 -14.95 -9.15
N GLY A 449 11.51 -14.98 -8.26
CA GLY A 449 10.86 -13.77 -7.75
C GLY A 449 11.84 -12.88 -7.00
N ARG A 450 12.60 -13.47 -6.08
CA ARG A 450 13.67 -12.80 -5.34
C ARG A 450 14.73 -12.22 -6.27
N GLU A 451 15.25 -13.02 -7.20
CA GLU A 451 16.26 -12.55 -8.18
C GLU A 451 15.77 -11.34 -8.97
N ASN A 452 14.52 -11.38 -9.45
CA ASN A 452 13.92 -10.26 -10.18
C ASN A 452 13.85 -8.99 -9.31
N ILE A 453 13.35 -9.11 -8.08
CA ILE A 453 13.16 -7.96 -7.19
C ILE A 453 14.51 -7.32 -6.82
N LEU A 454 15.48 -8.13 -6.37
CA LEU A 454 16.79 -7.64 -5.94
C LEU A 454 17.58 -6.98 -7.08
N LYS A 455 17.37 -7.43 -8.32
CA LYS A 455 18.04 -6.89 -9.50
C LYS A 455 17.45 -5.55 -9.94
N HIS A 456 16.13 -5.38 -9.84
CA HIS A 456 15.43 -4.30 -10.52
C HIS A 456 14.82 -3.23 -9.59
N TYR A 457 14.66 -3.50 -8.30
CA TYR A 457 13.86 -2.65 -7.41
C TYR A 457 14.59 -2.27 -6.11
N ARG A 458 15.88 -1.94 -6.16
CA ARG A 458 16.58 -1.38 -4.98
C ARG A 458 16.24 0.10 -4.81
N TRP A 459 15.93 0.52 -3.59
CA TRP A 459 15.54 1.90 -3.30
C TRP A 459 16.57 2.94 -3.76
N GLU A 460 17.86 2.69 -3.52
CA GLU A 460 18.97 3.56 -3.95
C GLU A 460 18.91 3.80 -5.46
N THR A 461 18.71 2.72 -6.22
CA THR A 461 18.76 2.74 -7.69
C THR A 461 17.50 3.40 -8.25
N LEU A 462 16.33 3.11 -7.68
CA LEU A 462 15.06 3.69 -8.09
C LEU A 462 15.00 5.19 -7.76
N VAL A 463 15.46 5.62 -6.58
CA VAL A 463 15.49 7.05 -6.22
C VAL A 463 16.54 7.80 -7.03
N ALA A 464 17.69 7.19 -7.35
CA ALA A 464 18.65 7.78 -8.28
C ALA A 464 18.07 7.92 -9.70
N TYR A 465 17.29 6.94 -10.17
CA TYR A 465 16.54 7.06 -11.42
C TYR A 465 15.51 8.20 -11.34
N PHE A 466 14.74 8.28 -10.26
CA PHE A 466 13.74 9.32 -10.03
C PHE A 466 14.38 10.71 -10.08
N TYR A 467 15.46 10.93 -9.34
CA TYR A 467 16.20 12.19 -9.34
C TYR A 467 16.69 12.58 -10.75
N ASN A 468 17.37 11.66 -11.45
CA ASN A 468 18.00 11.97 -12.73
C ASN A 468 17.03 12.08 -13.91
N ASN A 469 15.95 11.29 -13.92
CA ASN A 469 15.09 11.13 -15.09
C ASN A 469 13.70 11.72 -14.94
N VAL A 470 13.25 11.97 -13.71
CA VAL A 470 11.94 12.55 -13.42
C VAL A 470 12.15 13.96 -12.86
N LEU A 471 12.79 14.08 -11.70
CA LEU A 471 12.87 15.34 -10.96
C LEU A 471 13.63 16.46 -11.68
N LYS A 472 14.68 16.13 -12.44
CA LYS A 472 15.40 17.11 -13.28
C LYS A 472 14.61 17.60 -14.50
N LYS A 473 13.57 16.87 -14.92
CA LYS A 473 12.71 17.20 -16.07
C LYS A 473 11.43 17.90 -15.65
N LEU A 474 10.97 17.64 -14.42
CA LEU A 474 10.10 18.55 -13.68
C LEU A 474 10.83 19.86 -13.53
#